data_AF-A0A031LKF7-F1
#
_entry.id   AF-A0A031LKF7-F1
#
_cell.length_a   1.000
_cell.length_b   1.000
_cell.length_c   1.000
_cell.angle_alpha   90.00
_cell.angle_beta   90.00
_cell.angle_gamma   90.00
#
_symmetry.space_group_name_H-M   'P 1'
#
loop_
_entity.id
_entity.type
_entity.pdbx_description
1 polymer ?
#
loop_
_entity_poly.entity_id
_entity_poly.type
_entity_poly.pdbx_seq_one_letter_code
_entity_poly.pdbx_strand_id
1 'polypeptide(L)'
;MSQPGQTTKSKELKTITKQVISPGVINEDKRKLKLLYIINIFGGVTERALISFLYEASQKGLNMDYTFNVIGNNIFSPSVKEDITSLLYLGLIESEPIAKKLKVSANGMEILEANQNNIEEEFKKQLNQVLEELKAKITAIDEEQSLKLKSERRRNYYRR
;
A
#
# COMPACT_ATOMS: atom_id res chain seq x y z
N MET A 1 41.78 55.07 -5.07
CA MET A 1 40.31 55.25 -5.17
C MET A 1 39.67 53.89 -5.00
N SER A 2 38.79 53.73 -4.03
CA SER A 2 38.23 52.44 -3.60
C SER A 2 36.72 52.41 -3.86
N GLN A 3 36.22 51.37 -4.52
CA GLN A 3 34.78 51.08 -4.71
C GLN A 3 34.58 49.55 -4.86
N PRO A 4 33.36 49.00 -4.67
CA PRO A 4 32.89 48.49 -3.40
C PRO A 4 32.55 46.99 -3.44
N GLY A 5 32.38 46.40 -2.25
CA GLY A 5 32.21 44.97 -2.01
C GLY A 5 31.01 44.31 -2.69
N GLN A 6 31.24 43.11 -3.21
CA GLN A 6 30.21 42.14 -3.57
C GLN A 6 29.74 41.40 -2.31
N THR A 7 28.52 41.70 -1.87
CA THR A 7 27.76 40.86 -0.94
C THR A 7 27.27 39.61 -1.68
N THR A 8 27.89 38.47 -1.40
CA THR A 8 27.42 37.14 -1.81
C THR A 8 26.15 36.79 -1.04
N LYS A 9 25.01 36.74 -1.75
CA LYS A 9 23.75 36.17 -1.25
C LYS A 9 23.94 34.67 -1.03
N SER A 10 24.17 34.27 0.22
CA SER A 10 24.12 32.88 0.66
C SER A 10 22.70 32.34 0.45
N LYS A 11 22.56 31.27 -0.34
CA LYS A 11 21.31 30.52 -0.46
C LYS A 11 20.98 29.93 0.90
N GLU A 12 19.97 30.46 1.58
CA GLU A 12 19.41 29.84 2.77
C GLU A 12 18.90 28.44 2.38
N LEU A 13 19.59 27.41 2.83
CA LEU A 13 19.12 26.04 2.76
C LEU A 13 17.90 25.93 3.67
N LYS A 14 16.71 25.95 3.08
CA LYS A 14 15.47 25.61 3.78
C LYS A 14 15.52 24.13 4.12
N THR A 15 15.98 23.81 5.33
CA THR A 15 15.90 22.48 5.92
C THR A 15 14.42 22.15 6.15
N ILE A 16 13.81 21.48 5.17
CA ILE A 16 12.50 20.87 5.35
C ILE A 16 12.74 19.64 6.23
N THR A 17 12.36 19.72 7.49
CA THR A 17 12.32 18.57 8.41
C THR A 17 11.19 17.65 7.96
N LYS A 18 11.49 16.76 7.02
CA LYS A 18 10.60 15.65 6.68
C LYS A 18 10.68 14.68 7.86
N GLN A 19 9.58 14.52 8.60
CA GLN A 19 9.50 13.59 9.73
C GLN A 19 9.91 12.19 9.24
N VAL A 20 11.03 11.68 9.76
CA VAL A 20 11.54 10.36 9.42
C VAL A 20 10.58 9.35 10.05
N ILE A 21 9.75 8.71 9.23
CA ILE A 21 8.87 7.64 9.69
C ILE A 21 9.80 6.45 10.02
N SER A 22 10.05 6.25 11.31
CA SER A 22 10.89 5.16 11.81
C SER A 22 10.08 3.85 11.80
N PRO A 23 10.69 2.66 11.66
CA PRO A 23 9.98 1.37 11.68
C PRO A 23 9.08 1.16 12.91
N GLY A 24 9.41 1.80 14.04
CA GLY A 24 8.57 1.79 15.25
C GLY A 24 7.17 2.40 15.08
N VAL A 25 6.94 3.23 14.07
CA VAL A 25 5.63 3.88 13.80
C VAL A 25 4.55 2.86 13.42
N ILE A 26 4.91 1.68 12.91
CA ILE A 26 3.92 0.62 12.64
C ILE A 26 3.44 -0.08 13.90
N ASN A 27 4.25 -0.08 14.96
CA ASN A 27 3.79 -0.60 16.25
C ASN A 27 2.70 0.31 16.85
N GLU A 28 2.69 1.60 16.47
CA GLU A 28 1.69 2.58 16.89
C GLU A 28 0.47 2.60 15.97
N ASP A 29 0.62 2.23 14.69
CA ASP A 29 -0.45 2.21 13.70
C ASP A 29 -0.94 0.79 13.36
N LYS A 30 -1.89 0.32 14.16
CA LYS A 30 -2.56 -0.98 13.97
C LYS A 30 -3.18 -1.16 12.59
N ARG A 31 -3.62 -0.08 11.93
CA ARG A 31 -4.29 -0.18 10.62
C ARG A 31 -3.30 -0.57 9.54
N LYS A 32 -2.11 0.04 9.54
CA LYS A 32 -1.02 -0.32 8.62
C LYS A 32 -0.50 -1.74 8.87
N LEU A 33 -0.39 -2.16 10.13
CA LEU A 33 -0.02 -3.54 10.47
C LEU A 33 -1.05 -4.56 9.93
N LYS A 34 -2.35 -4.29 10.12
CA LYS A 34 -3.43 -5.11 9.56
C LYS A 34 -3.40 -5.14 8.03
N LEU A 35 -3.15 -4.00 7.38
CA LEU A 35 -3.01 -3.94 5.92
C LEU A 35 -1.83 -4.78 5.42
N LEU A 36 -0.68 -4.69 6.09
CA LEU A 36 0.51 -5.48 5.80
C LEU A 36 0.21 -6.98 5.93
N TYR A 37 -0.51 -7.38 6.99
CA TYR A 37 -0.94 -8.76 7.21
C TYR A 37 -1.88 -9.27 6.12
N ILE A 38 -2.84 -8.45 5.66
CA ILE A 38 -3.72 -8.79 4.55
C ILE A 38 -2.91 -9.02 3.26
N ILE A 39 -1.97 -8.12 2.93
CA ILE A 39 -1.10 -8.27 1.75
C ILE A 39 -0.29 -9.57 1.83
N ASN A 40 0.21 -9.93 3.02
CA ASN A 40 0.92 -11.19 3.24
C ASN A 40 0.04 -12.40 2.92
N ILE A 41 -1.19 -12.43 3.42
CA ILE A 41 -2.12 -13.55 3.19
C ILE A 41 -2.40 -13.77 1.70
N PHE A 42 -2.52 -12.69 0.93
CA PHE A 42 -2.69 -12.81 -0.52
C PHE A 42 -1.44 -13.33 -1.25
N GLY A 43 -0.25 -13.22 -0.64
CA GLY A 43 1.03 -13.60 -1.28
C GLY A 43 1.40 -12.74 -2.49
N GLY A 44 0.65 -11.67 -2.76
CA GLY A 44 0.80 -10.83 -3.94
C GLY A 44 -0.55 -10.39 -4.52
N VAL A 45 -0.86 -9.10 -4.46
CA VAL A 45 -2.14 -8.55 -4.91
C VAL A 45 -1.99 -7.18 -5.57
N THR A 46 -2.67 -6.92 -6.68
CA THR A 46 -2.70 -5.58 -7.29
C THR A 46 -3.42 -4.58 -6.39
N GLU A 47 -3.02 -3.31 -6.43
CA GLU A 47 -3.67 -2.24 -5.64
C GLU A 47 -5.18 -2.18 -5.85
N ARG A 48 -5.65 -2.37 -7.09
CA ARG A 48 -7.09 -2.39 -7.41
C ARG A 48 -7.82 -3.57 -6.79
N ALA A 49 -7.24 -4.78 -6.82
CA ALA A 49 -7.84 -5.94 -6.18
C ALA A 49 -7.85 -5.78 -4.65
N LEU A 50 -6.79 -5.23 -4.07
CA LEU A 50 -6.71 -4.95 -2.63
C LEU A 50 -7.74 -3.93 -2.18
N ILE A 51 -7.89 -2.80 -2.89
CA ILE A 51 -8.92 -1.79 -2.59
C ILE A 51 -10.33 -2.39 -2.71
N SER A 52 -10.57 -3.20 -3.75
CA SER A 52 -11.86 -3.88 -3.94
C SER A 52 -12.14 -4.85 -2.79
N PHE A 53 -11.13 -5.63 -2.37
CA PHE A 53 -11.24 -6.51 -1.21
C PHE A 53 -11.59 -5.73 0.06
N LEU A 54 -10.85 -4.66 0.39
CA LEU A 54 -11.08 -3.89 1.60
C LEU A 54 -12.47 -3.23 1.62
N TYR A 55 -12.97 -2.76 0.46
CA TYR A 55 -14.33 -2.25 0.35
C TYR A 55 -15.36 -3.35 0.62
N GLU A 56 -15.29 -4.47 -0.09
CA GLU A 56 -16.25 -5.58 0.08
C GLU A 56 -16.19 -6.19 1.48
N ALA A 57 -14.99 -6.27 2.07
CA ALA A 57 -14.76 -6.73 3.42
C ALA A 57 -15.42 -5.80 4.45
N SER A 58 -15.35 -4.47 4.25
CA SER A 58 -16.05 -3.51 5.11
C SER A 58 -17.57 -3.69 5.08
N GLN A 59 -18.14 -4.00 3.91
CA GLN A 59 -19.57 -4.30 3.78
C GLN A 59 -19.98 -5.60 4.50
N LYS A 60 -19.00 -6.46 4.81
CA LYS A 60 -19.17 -7.73 5.54
C LYS A 60 -18.72 -7.63 6.99
N GLY A 61 -18.47 -6.42 7.51
CA GLY A 61 -18.17 -6.17 8.92
C GLY A 61 -16.68 -6.12 9.27
N LEU A 62 -15.76 -6.40 8.34
CA LEU A 62 -14.32 -6.22 8.56
C LEU A 62 -13.95 -4.74 8.35
N ASN A 63 -14.17 -3.92 9.36
CA ASN A 63 -13.90 -2.49 9.31
C ASN A 63 -12.45 -2.15 9.72
N MET A 64 -11.79 -1.35 8.90
CA MET A 64 -10.43 -0.83 9.11
C MET A 64 -10.38 0.71 9.05
N ASP A 65 -11.51 1.39 9.23
CA ASP A 65 -11.63 2.86 9.21
C ASP A 65 -11.12 3.53 7.92
N TYR A 66 -11.21 2.81 6.79
CA TYR A 66 -10.97 3.38 5.48
C TYR A 66 -12.23 3.98 4.90
N THR A 67 -12.09 5.14 4.25
CA THR A 67 -13.15 5.74 3.46
C THR A 67 -13.06 5.30 2.01
N PHE A 68 -14.17 4.85 1.43
CA PHE A 68 -14.24 4.42 0.03
C PHE A 68 -15.15 5.34 -0.77
N ASN A 69 -14.74 5.62 -2.00
CA ASN A 69 -15.55 6.29 -3.00
C ASN A 69 -15.84 5.28 -4.13
N VAL A 70 -17.10 5.24 -4.56
CA VAL A 70 -17.57 4.36 -5.63
C VAL A 70 -18.15 5.24 -6.74
N ILE A 71 -17.55 5.16 -7.94
CA ILE A 71 -18.04 5.85 -9.14
C ILE A 71 -18.23 4.81 -10.24
N GLY A 72 -19.48 4.49 -10.54
CA GLY A 72 -19.81 3.36 -11.43
C GLY A 72 -19.20 2.06 -10.89
N ASN A 73 -18.39 1.38 -11.71
CA ASN A 73 -17.71 0.14 -11.32
C ASN A 73 -16.30 0.37 -10.73
N ASN A 74 -15.92 1.62 -10.46
CA ASN A 74 -14.60 1.94 -9.91
C ASN A 74 -14.70 2.24 -8.41
N ILE A 75 -13.96 1.48 -7.62
CA ILE A 75 -13.79 1.68 -6.18
C ILE A 75 -12.39 2.26 -5.96
N PHE A 76 -12.30 3.36 -5.21
CA PHE A 76 -11.02 3.95 -4.82
C PHE A 76 -11.07 4.49 -3.39
N SER A 77 -9.91 4.50 -2.73
CA SER A 77 -9.77 5.03 -1.38
C SER A 77 -8.45 5.78 -1.26
N PRO A 78 -8.48 7.12 -1.10
CA PRO A 78 -7.29 7.91 -0.84
C PRO A 78 -6.53 7.43 0.40
N SER A 79 -7.25 7.09 1.48
CA SER A 79 -6.66 6.59 2.73
C SER A 79 -5.95 5.25 2.56
N VAL A 80 -6.51 4.31 1.79
CA VAL A 80 -5.82 3.03 1.50
C VAL A 80 -4.56 3.30 0.68
N LYS A 81 -4.64 4.19 -0.31
CA LYS A 81 -3.49 4.55 -1.15
C LYS A 81 -2.36 5.20 -0.34
N GLU A 82 -2.69 6.07 0.61
CA GLU A 82 -1.71 6.68 1.51
C GLU A 82 -0.99 5.65 2.39
N ASP A 83 -1.73 4.67 2.93
CA ASP A 83 -1.15 3.61 3.75
C ASP A 83 -0.29 2.66 2.90
N ILE A 84 -0.73 2.27 1.69
CA ILE A 84 0.09 1.51 0.73
C ILE A 84 1.38 2.28 0.39
N THR A 85 1.25 3.58 0.11
CA THR A 85 2.38 4.45 -0.21
C THR A 85 3.36 4.54 0.96
N SER A 86 2.86 4.63 2.18
CA SER A 86 3.67 4.63 3.40
C SER A 86 4.43 3.30 3.57
N LEU A 87 3.76 2.17 3.38
CA LEU A 87 4.37 0.84 3.44
C LEU A 87 5.46 0.65 2.37
N LEU A 88 5.24 1.16 1.15
CA LEU A 88 6.25 1.18 0.08
C LEU A 88 7.45 2.05 0.44
N TYR A 89 7.22 3.26 0.97
CA TYR A 89 8.30 4.16 1.38
C TYR A 89 9.14 3.60 2.55
N LEU A 90 8.50 2.86 3.45
CA LEU A 90 9.17 2.15 4.54
C LEU A 90 9.87 0.87 4.07
N GLY A 91 9.69 0.46 2.81
CA GLY A 91 10.28 -0.76 2.27
C GLY A 91 9.71 -2.04 2.87
N LEU A 92 8.47 -2.01 3.38
CA LEU A 92 7.81 -3.17 4.02
C LEU A 92 6.94 -3.94 3.04
N ILE A 93 6.50 -3.27 1.98
CA ILE A 93 5.98 -3.92 0.80
C ILE A 93 6.77 -3.46 -0.42
N GLU A 94 6.73 -4.26 -1.46
CA GLU A 94 7.33 -3.99 -2.75
C GLU A 94 6.31 -4.23 -3.88
N SER A 95 6.52 -3.56 -5.01
CA SER A 95 5.70 -3.75 -6.20
C SER A 95 6.47 -4.59 -7.22
N GLU A 96 5.85 -5.68 -7.68
CA GLU A 96 6.41 -6.47 -8.77
C GLU A 96 6.58 -5.64 -10.05
N PRO A 97 7.64 -5.85 -10.84
CA PRO A 97 7.94 -5.01 -12.00
C PRO A 97 6.86 -5.03 -13.09
N ILE A 98 6.25 -6.20 -13.32
CA ILE A 98 5.36 -6.46 -14.47
C ILE A 98 3.89 -6.27 -14.09
N ALA A 99 3.40 -7.09 -13.17
CA ALA A 99 1.98 -7.10 -12.80
C ALA A 99 1.63 -6.03 -11.75
N LYS A 100 2.63 -5.33 -11.20
CA LYS A 100 2.45 -4.34 -10.11
C LYS A 100 1.70 -4.91 -8.91
N LYS A 101 1.86 -6.21 -8.65
CA LYS A 101 1.36 -6.84 -7.43
C LYS A 101 2.20 -6.34 -6.26
N LEU A 102 1.51 -5.94 -5.20
CA LEU A 102 2.07 -5.60 -3.90
C LEU A 102 2.38 -6.90 -3.16
N LYS A 103 3.61 -7.05 -2.71
CA LYS A 103 4.09 -8.19 -1.92
C LYS A 103 4.78 -7.66 -0.67
N VAL A 104 4.72 -8.43 0.42
CA VAL A 104 5.49 -8.12 1.62
C VAL A 104 6.97 -8.37 1.33
N SER A 105 7.83 -7.42 1.69
CA SER A 105 9.28 -7.56 1.54
C SER A 105 9.87 -8.39 2.68
N ALA A 106 11.16 -8.74 2.61
CA ALA A 106 11.85 -9.38 3.73
C ALA A 106 11.71 -8.58 5.05
N ASN A 107 11.95 -7.26 5.00
CA ASN A 107 11.78 -6.37 6.16
C ASN A 107 10.32 -6.34 6.64
N GLY A 108 9.35 -6.38 5.72
CA GLY A 108 7.94 -6.46 6.07
C GLY A 108 7.57 -7.76 6.79
N MET A 109 8.18 -8.87 6.39
CA MET A 109 8.00 -10.17 7.06
C MET A 109 8.55 -10.14 8.48
N GLU A 110 9.78 -9.63 8.67
CA GLU A 110 10.37 -9.46 10.00
C GLU A 110 9.49 -8.61 10.93
N ILE A 111 8.94 -7.50 10.42
CA ILE A 111 8.02 -6.63 11.18
C ILE A 111 6.71 -7.34 11.50
N LEU A 112 6.14 -8.12 10.58
CA LEU A 112 4.93 -8.89 10.84
C LEU A 112 5.15 -9.95 11.92
N GLU A 113 6.25 -10.70 11.85
CA GLU A 113 6.60 -11.73 12.83
C GLU A 113 6.80 -11.13 14.22
N ALA A 114 7.52 -10.01 14.31
CA ALA A 114 7.75 -9.29 15.57
C ALA A 114 6.45 -8.74 16.19
N ASN A 115 5.42 -8.49 15.39
CA ASN A 115 4.17 -7.85 15.81
C ASN A 115 2.92 -8.72 15.67
N GLN A 116 3.07 -10.04 15.49
CA GLN A 116 1.94 -10.93 15.23
C GLN A 116 0.89 -10.94 16.36
N ASN A 117 1.34 -10.68 17.59
CA ASN A 117 0.51 -10.58 18.79
C ASN A 117 -0.26 -9.24 18.89
N ASN A 118 0.15 -8.23 18.11
CA ASN A 118 -0.53 -6.93 18.06
C ASN A 118 -1.74 -6.93 17.10
N ILE A 119 -1.94 -8.03 16.37
CA ILE A 119 -3.11 -8.25 15.50
C ILE A 119 -4.11 -9.08 16.28
N GLU A 120 -5.29 -8.52 16.54
CA GLU A 120 -6.31 -9.18 17.36
C GLU A 120 -6.81 -10.50 16.71
N GLU A 121 -6.98 -11.56 17.50
CA GLU A 121 -7.46 -12.86 17.00
C GLU A 121 -8.86 -12.78 16.36
N GLU A 122 -9.73 -11.93 16.91
CA GLU A 122 -11.06 -11.68 16.34
C GLU A 122 -10.96 -11.08 14.93
N PHE A 123 -9.99 -10.19 14.69
CA PHE A 123 -9.73 -9.65 13.36
C PHE A 123 -9.27 -10.75 12.40
N LYS A 124 -8.35 -11.64 12.82
CA LYS A 124 -7.87 -12.76 12.00
C LYS A 124 -9.02 -13.70 11.64
N LYS A 125 -9.89 -14.01 12.60
CA LYS A 125 -11.08 -14.84 12.39
C LYS A 125 -12.05 -14.23 11.38
N GLN A 126 -12.39 -12.95 11.54
CA GLN A 126 -13.27 -12.23 10.62
C GLN A 126 -12.65 -12.15 9.21
N LEU A 127 -11.34 -11.87 9.13
CA LEU A 127 -10.61 -11.84 7.88
C LEU A 127 -10.69 -13.18 7.15
N ASN A 128 -10.47 -14.30 7.84
CA ASN A 128 -10.56 -15.63 7.24
C ASN A 128 -11.97 -15.92 6.70
N GLN A 129 -13.02 -15.57 7.44
CA GLN A 129 -14.41 -15.73 6.98
C GLN A 129 -14.68 -14.92 5.70
N VAL A 130 -14.28 -13.65 5.70
CA VAL A 130 -14.46 -12.76 4.55
C VAL A 130 -13.64 -13.23 3.34
N LEU A 131 -12.43 -13.76 3.57
CA LEU A 131 -11.59 -14.30 2.51
C LEU A 131 -12.24 -15.50 1.82
N GLU A 132 -12.79 -16.46 2.57
CA GLU A 132 -13.49 -17.61 2.00
C GLU A 132 -14.63 -17.19 1.05
N GLU A 133 -15.38 -16.15 1.41
CA GLU A 133 -16.48 -15.64 0.61
C GLU A 133 -16.03 -14.84 -0.61
N LEU A 134 -14.96 -14.04 -0.48
CA LEU A 134 -14.55 -13.07 -1.49
C LEU A 134 -13.45 -13.59 -2.44
N LYS A 135 -12.78 -14.70 -2.10
CA LYS A 135 -11.60 -15.20 -2.81
C LYS A 135 -11.78 -15.25 -4.32
N ALA A 136 -12.85 -15.89 -4.80
CA ALA A 136 -13.09 -16.05 -6.23
C ALA A 136 -13.23 -14.69 -6.96
N LYS A 137 -13.99 -13.76 -6.36
CA LYS A 137 -14.22 -12.42 -6.91
C LYS A 137 -12.92 -11.60 -6.95
N ILE A 138 -12.15 -11.61 -5.87
CA ILE A 138 -10.92 -10.83 -5.77
C ILE A 138 -9.83 -11.40 -6.68
N THR A 139 -9.70 -12.72 -6.79
CA THR A 139 -8.79 -13.35 -7.75
C THR A 139 -9.11 -12.94 -9.19
N ALA A 140 -10.39 -12.95 -9.58
CA ALA A 140 -10.79 -12.52 -10.92
C ALA A 140 -10.41 -11.06 -11.21
N ILE A 141 -10.65 -10.14 -10.26
CA ILE A 141 -10.26 -8.73 -10.37
C ILE A 141 -8.73 -8.60 -10.49
N ASP A 142 -7.99 -9.35 -9.68
CA ASP A 142 -6.52 -9.30 -9.66
C ASP A 142 -5.90 -9.80 -10.98
N GLU A 143 -6.46 -10.87 -11.54
CA GLU A 143 -6.05 -11.43 -12.83
C GLU A 143 -6.36 -10.47 -13.98
N GLU A 144 -7.57 -9.88 -14.01
CA GLU A 144 -7.96 -8.88 -15.01
C GLU A 144 -6.95 -7.72 -15.04
N GLN A 145 -6.61 -7.17 -13.88
CA GLN A 145 -5.65 -6.07 -13.79
C GLN A 145 -4.23 -6.49 -14.16
N SER A 146 -3.80 -7.66 -13.70
CA SER A 146 -2.49 -8.21 -14.03
C SER A 146 -2.32 -8.37 -15.55
N LEU A 147 -3.35 -8.87 -16.25
CA LEU A 147 -3.35 -9.03 -17.71
C LEU A 147 -3.34 -7.68 -18.43
N LYS A 148 -4.14 -6.72 -17.95
CA LYS A 148 -4.18 -5.37 -18.50
C LYS A 148 -2.80 -4.71 -18.45
N LEU A 149 -2.14 -4.71 -17.29
CA LEU A 149 -0.82 -4.12 -17.10
C LEU A 149 0.27 -4.82 -17.94
N LYS A 150 0.22 -6.16 -18.02
CA LYS A 150 1.10 -6.94 -18.91
C LYS A 150 0.92 -6.56 -20.38
N SER A 151 -0.32 -6.34 -20.83
CA SER A 151 -0.63 -5.98 -22.21
C SER A 151 -0.15 -4.56 -22.57
N GLU A 152 -0.30 -3.60 -21.65
CA GLU A 152 0.15 -2.22 -21.83
C GLU A 152 1.66 -2.13 -21.98
N ARG A 153 2.40 -2.89 -21.17
CA ARG A 153 3.85 -2.97 -21.28
C ARG A 153 4.32 -3.49 -22.64
N ARG A 154 3.68 -4.56 -23.15
CA ARG A 154 3.98 -5.10 -24.49
C ARG A 154 3.72 -4.06 -25.58
N ARG A 155 2.57 -3.37 -25.53
CA ARG A 155 2.26 -2.30 -26.51
C ARG A 155 3.28 -1.17 -26.49
N ASN A 156 3.77 -0.78 -25.32
CA ASN A 156 4.79 0.28 -25.21
C ASN A 156 6.16 -0.16 -25.74
N TYR A 157 6.50 -1.46 -25.70
CA TYR A 157 7.71 -1.98 -26.31
C TYR A 157 7.67 -1.91 -27.84
N TYR A 158 6.56 -2.31 -28.46
CA TYR A 158 6.39 -2.27 -29.93
C TYR A 158 6.20 -0.86 -30.52
N ARG A 159 6.06 0.17 -29.68
CA ARG A 159 5.91 1.58 -30.09
C ARG A 159 7.22 2.37 -30.03
N ARG A 160 8.31 1.75 -29.56
CA ARG A 160 9.66 2.33 -29.50
C ARG A 160 10.52 1.70 -30.57
#